data_AF-A0A521I5N9-F1
#
_entry.id   AF-A0A521I5N9-F1
#
_cell.length_a   1.000
_cell.length_b   1.000
_cell.length_c   1.000
_cell.angle_alpha   90.00
_cell.angle_beta   90.00
_cell.angle_gamma   90.00
#
_symmetry.space_group_name_H-M   'P 1'
#
loop_
_entity.id
_entity.type
_entity.pdbx_description
1 polymer ?
#
loop_
_entity_poly.entity_id
_entity_poly.type
_entity_poly.pdbx_seq_one_letter_code
_entity_poly.pdbx_strand_id
1 'polypeptide(L)'
;MKELHAEKILELEFEYARETAYQAQNDRTVIVNLYLLLVGGVGSLLLAAASFSPTELDLPPQGISVLFLTLGILGMLTLFKLIRLRQAWFDSVREMNRIKDYYFEQFPELQAAFLWKSKTIPALGKAWTITFILSAMVILLSSLSFAVAMHYSKWQSGDTLLRLDAIVFLFVLAIQVLFYFFELRAAPEPQSKTDASK
;
A
#
# COMPACT_ATOMS: atom_id res chain seq x y z
N MET A 1 7.31 46.35 5.74
CA MET A 1 7.54 44.94 6.09
C MET A 1 6.19 44.25 6.03
N LYS A 2 6.00 43.18 5.24
CA LYS A 2 4.73 42.43 5.23
C LYS A 2 4.52 41.83 6.62
N GLU A 3 3.44 42.19 7.30
CA GLU A 3 3.04 41.51 8.54
C GLU A 3 2.80 40.04 8.22
N LEU A 4 3.63 39.16 8.77
CA LEU A 4 3.41 37.72 8.73
C LEU A 4 2.34 37.41 9.78
N HIS A 5 1.09 37.22 9.35
CA HIS A 5 0.04 36.77 10.25
C HIS A 5 0.22 35.27 10.51
N ALA A 6 0.58 34.90 11.73
CA ALA A 6 0.81 33.51 12.13
C ALA A 6 -0.42 32.61 11.84
N GLU A 7 -1.63 33.14 12.01
CA GLU A 7 -2.88 32.47 11.64
C GLU A 7 -2.89 32.06 10.17
N LYS A 8 -2.44 32.95 9.26
CA LYS A 8 -2.44 32.66 7.84
C LYS A 8 -1.45 31.55 7.49
N ILE A 9 -0.32 31.47 8.18
CA ILE A 9 0.66 30.39 7.99
C ILE A 9 0.06 29.06 8.45
N LEU A 10 -0.57 29.01 9.62
CA LEU A 10 -1.22 27.80 10.12
C LEU A 10 -2.37 27.34 9.22
N GLU A 11 -3.15 28.27 8.69
CA GLU A 11 -4.20 27.98 7.70
C GLU A 11 -3.61 27.36 6.42
N LEU A 12 -2.53 27.96 5.87
CA LEU A 12 -1.87 27.45 4.67
C LEU A 12 -1.23 26.07 4.91
N GLU A 13 -0.63 25.84 6.07
CA GLU A 13 -0.05 24.54 6.44
C GLU A 13 -1.13 23.47 6.58
N PHE A 14 -2.26 23.81 7.21
CA PHE A 14 -3.41 22.91 7.31
C PHE A 14 -3.95 22.53 5.93
N GLU A 15 -4.10 23.50 5.03
CA GLU A 15 -4.53 23.29 3.65
C GLU A 15 -3.54 22.43 2.85
N TYR A 16 -2.24 22.67 3.02
CA TYR A 16 -1.19 21.86 2.39
C TYR A 16 -1.24 20.39 2.86
N ALA A 17 -1.38 20.17 4.17
CA ALA A 17 -1.52 18.83 4.74
C ALA A 17 -2.81 18.14 4.26
N ARG A 18 -3.93 18.88 4.21
CA ARG A 18 -5.21 18.38 3.70
C ARG A 18 -5.09 17.91 2.25
N GLU A 19 -4.49 18.72 1.38
CA GLU A 19 -4.31 18.40 -0.04
C GLU A 19 -3.37 17.20 -0.22
N THR A 20 -2.27 17.15 0.53
CA THR A 20 -1.34 16.00 0.51
C THR A 20 -2.03 14.70 0.93
N ALA A 21 -2.85 14.75 1.99
CA ALA A 21 -3.64 13.59 2.41
C ALA A 21 -4.63 13.14 1.31
N TYR A 22 -5.29 14.10 0.65
CA TYR A 22 -6.22 13.82 -0.43
C TYR A 22 -5.51 13.17 -1.63
N GLN A 23 -4.39 13.74 -2.08
CA GLN A 23 -3.56 13.20 -3.17
C GLN A 23 -3.08 11.79 -2.85
N ALA A 24 -2.57 11.56 -1.64
CA ALA A 24 -2.13 10.23 -1.22
C ALA A 24 -3.27 9.19 -1.19
N GLN A 25 -4.52 9.61 -0.97
CA GLN A 25 -5.70 8.74 -1.07
C GLN A 25 -6.08 8.46 -2.53
N ASN A 26 -6.05 9.47 -3.40
CA ASN A 26 -6.35 9.30 -4.81
C ASN A 26 -5.33 8.40 -5.51
N ASP A 27 -4.03 8.62 -5.26
CA ASP A 27 -2.93 7.87 -5.86
C ASP A 27 -2.99 6.38 -5.52
N ARG A 28 -3.43 6.02 -4.29
CA ARG A 28 -3.61 4.62 -3.89
C ARG A 28 -4.60 3.90 -4.81
N THR A 29 -5.72 4.53 -5.13
CA THR A 29 -6.74 3.95 -6.01
C THR A 29 -6.22 3.84 -7.43
N VAL A 30 -5.55 4.88 -7.94
CA VAL A 30 -4.99 4.89 -9.30
C VAL A 30 -3.98 3.77 -9.50
N ILE A 31 -3.02 3.63 -8.57
CA ILE A 31 -1.95 2.63 -8.67
C ILE A 31 -2.52 1.21 -8.61
N VAL A 32 -3.48 0.94 -7.73
CA VAL A 32 -4.11 -0.39 -7.64
C VAL A 32 -4.88 -0.72 -8.91
N ASN A 33 -5.67 0.23 -9.42
CA ASN A 33 -6.42 0.02 -10.65
C ASN A 33 -5.51 -0.27 -11.85
N LEU A 34 -4.38 0.44 -11.96
CA LEU A 34 -3.39 0.16 -13.00
C LEU A 34 -2.79 -1.24 -12.85
N TYR A 35 -2.46 -1.67 -11.64
CA TYR A 35 -1.94 -3.02 -11.39
C TYR A 35 -2.98 -4.10 -11.71
N LEU A 36 -4.23 -3.92 -11.30
CA LEU A 36 -5.33 -4.85 -11.61
C LEU A 36 -5.60 -4.93 -13.10
N LEU A 37 -5.55 -3.81 -13.82
CA LEU A 37 -5.69 -3.77 -15.27
C LEU A 37 -4.57 -4.55 -15.96
N LEU A 38 -3.32 -4.39 -15.50
CA LEU A 38 -2.17 -5.11 -16.05
C LEU A 38 -2.27 -6.63 -15.80
N VAL A 39 -2.49 -7.04 -14.56
CA VAL A 39 -2.59 -8.47 -14.21
C VAL A 39 -3.81 -9.12 -14.85
N GLY A 40 -4.96 -8.46 -14.77
CA GLY A 40 -6.21 -8.93 -15.36
C GLY A 40 -6.17 -8.97 -16.89
N GLY A 41 -5.55 -7.96 -17.53
CA GLY A 41 -5.35 -7.90 -18.97
C GLY A 41 -4.43 -9.03 -19.47
N VAL A 42 -3.28 -9.22 -18.83
CA VAL A 42 -2.36 -10.32 -19.16
C VAL A 42 -3.03 -11.68 -18.94
N GLY A 43 -3.70 -11.89 -17.79
CA GLY A 43 -4.40 -13.13 -17.50
C GLY A 43 -5.50 -13.43 -18.52
N SER A 44 -6.29 -12.42 -18.91
CA SER A 44 -7.36 -12.58 -19.90
C SER A 44 -6.82 -12.91 -21.28
N LEU A 45 -5.74 -12.26 -21.71
CA LEU A 45 -5.10 -12.55 -23.00
C LEU A 45 -4.56 -13.98 -23.04
N LEU A 46 -3.91 -14.45 -21.98
CA LEU A 46 -3.41 -15.83 -21.90
C LEU A 46 -4.54 -16.86 -21.93
N LEU A 47 -5.63 -16.61 -21.19
CA LEU A 47 -6.81 -17.49 -21.20
C LEU A 47 -7.51 -17.51 -22.57
N ALA A 48 -7.65 -16.35 -23.22
CA ALA A 48 -8.20 -16.25 -24.56
C ALA A 48 -7.33 -17.02 -25.56
N ALA A 49 -6.02 -16.81 -25.51
CA ALA A 49 -5.06 -17.50 -26.36
C ALA A 49 -5.19 -19.03 -26.19
N ALA A 50 -5.18 -19.53 -24.95
CA ALA A 50 -5.36 -20.95 -24.65
C ALA A 50 -6.71 -21.53 -25.12
N SER A 51 -7.77 -20.71 -25.19
CA SER A 51 -9.10 -21.14 -25.63
C SER A 51 -9.23 -21.26 -27.16
N PHE A 52 -8.55 -20.40 -27.92
CA PHE A 52 -8.62 -20.38 -29.38
C PHE A 52 -7.69 -21.38 -30.06
N SER A 53 -6.60 -21.78 -29.41
CA SER A 53 -5.65 -22.75 -29.95
C SER A 53 -5.24 -23.77 -28.87
N PRO A 54 -6.13 -24.70 -28.49
CA PRO A 54 -5.88 -25.66 -27.41
C PRO A 54 -4.64 -26.55 -27.62
N THR A 55 -4.23 -26.72 -28.89
CA THR A 55 -3.12 -27.60 -29.30
C THR A 55 -1.86 -26.87 -29.78
N GLU A 56 -1.89 -25.53 -29.96
CA GLU A 56 -0.81 -24.77 -30.63
C GLU A 56 -0.45 -23.45 -29.94
N LEU A 57 -0.71 -23.30 -28.63
CA LEU A 57 -0.07 -22.20 -27.90
C LEU A 57 1.42 -22.51 -27.68
N ASP A 58 2.21 -22.31 -28.73
CA ASP A 58 3.68 -22.42 -28.68
C ASP A 58 4.29 -21.16 -28.03
N LEU A 59 3.73 -20.74 -26.89
CA LEU A 59 4.38 -19.76 -26.03
C LEU A 59 5.49 -20.49 -25.28
N PRO A 60 6.76 -20.08 -25.46
CA PRO A 60 7.86 -20.69 -24.72
C PRO A 60 7.55 -20.59 -23.22
N PRO A 61 7.60 -21.69 -22.45
CA PRO A 61 7.37 -21.68 -21.00
C PRO A 61 8.23 -20.64 -20.28
N GLN A 62 9.45 -20.42 -20.78
CA GLN A 62 10.35 -19.38 -20.27
C GLN A 62 9.75 -17.97 -20.42
N GLY A 63 9.06 -17.70 -21.54
CA GLY A 63 8.38 -16.41 -21.77
C GLY A 63 7.24 -16.17 -20.78
N ILE A 64 6.42 -17.20 -20.52
CA ILE A 64 5.34 -17.13 -19.50
C ILE A 64 5.96 -16.93 -18.11
N SER A 65 7.04 -17.65 -17.80
CA SER A 65 7.74 -17.53 -16.53
C SER A 65 8.27 -16.11 -16.30
N VAL A 66 8.97 -15.53 -17.26
CA VAL A 66 9.52 -14.16 -17.18
C VAL A 66 8.39 -13.13 -17.07
N LEU A 67 7.30 -13.31 -17.81
CA LEU A 67 6.14 -12.42 -17.76
C LEU A 67 5.52 -12.39 -16.35
N PHE A 68 5.21 -13.56 -15.78
CA PHE A 68 4.63 -13.64 -14.45
C PHE A 68 5.61 -13.25 -13.34
N LEU A 69 6.91 -13.51 -13.52
CA LEU A 69 7.93 -13.00 -12.58
C LEU A 69 7.91 -11.47 -12.55
N THR A 70 7.84 -10.85 -13.73
CA THR A 70 7.74 -9.39 -13.87
C THR A 70 6.47 -8.86 -13.20
N LEU A 71 5.32 -9.49 -13.42
CA LEU A 71 4.07 -9.13 -12.74
C LEU A 71 4.15 -9.29 -11.21
N GLY A 72 4.81 -10.34 -10.73
CA GLY A 72 5.07 -10.56 -9.31
C GLY A 72 5.90 -9.43 -8.70
N ILE A 73 7.01 -9.05 -9.35
CA ILE A 73 7.88 -7.94 -8.95
C ILE A 73 7.12 -6.61 -8.97
N LEU A 74 6.36 -6.33 -10.03
CA LEU A 74 5.52 -5.13 -10.11
C LEU A 74 4.46 -5.10 -9.00
N GLY A 75 3.93 -6.25 -8.59
CA GLY A 75 3.03 -6.37 -7.45
C GLY A 75 3.72 -5.99 -6.13
N MET A 76 4.94 -6.46 -5.89
CA MET A 76 5.72 -6.04 -4.72
C MET A 76 6.02 -4.53 -4.73
N LEU A 77 6.44 -3.98 -5.87
CA LEU A 77 6.64 -2.53 -6.03
C LEU A 77 5.36 -1.72 -5.78
N THR A 78 4.23 -2.23 -6.24
CA THR A 78 2.92 -1.64 -5.96
C THR A 78 2.60 -1.67 -4.46
N LEU A 79 2.87 -2.78 -3.78
CA LEU A 79 2.72 -2.88 -2.33
C LEU A 79 3.57 -1.85 -1.58
N PHE A 80 4.86 -1.71 -1.94
CA PHE A 80 5.74 -0.69 -1.36
C PHE A 80 5.15 0.71 -1.52
N LYS A 81 4.65 1.05 -2.72
CA LYS A 81 4.00 2.35 -2.97
C LYS A 81 2.76 2.55 -2.11
N LEU A 82 1.91 1.53 -1.96
CA LEU A 82 0.72 1.61 -1.12
C LEU A 82 1.04 1.86 0.36
N ILE A 83 2.08 1.20 0.88
CA ILE A 83 2.59 1.42 2.24
C ILE A 83 3.06 2.86 2.40
N ARG A 84 3.87 3.37 1.48
CA ARG A 84 4.37 4.75 1.52
C ARG A 84 3.26 5.79 1.43
N LEU A 85 2.26 5.57 0.59
CA LEU A 85 1.09 6.45 0.49
C LEU A 85 0.22 6.40 1.75
N ARG A 86 0.15 5.24 2.43
CA ARG A 86 -0.54 5.12 3.72
C ARG A 86 0.19 5.88 4.82
N GLN A 87 1.52 5.81 4.85
CA GLN A 87 2.37 6.59 5.76
C GLN A 87 2.18 8.10 5.50
N ALA A 88 2.33 8.54 4.25
CA ALA A 88 2.15 9.95 3.88
C ALA A 88 0.77 10.49 4.26
N TRP A 89 -0.30 9.74 3.99
CA TRP A 89 -1.64 10.11 4.43
C TRP A 89 -1.75 10.25 5.95
N PHE A 90 -1.16 9.33 6.71
CA PHE A 90 -1.22 9.34 8.16
C PHE A 90 -0.46 10.52 8.75
N ASP A 91 0.73 10.82 8.21
CA ASP A 91 1.55 11.95 8.62
C ASP A 91 0.84 13.29 8.34
N SER A 92 0.20 13.44 7.18
CA SER A 92 -0.62 14.61 6.88
C SER A 92 -1.81 14.77 7.83
N VAL A 93 -2.49 13.67 8.20
CA VAL A 93 -3.59 13.72 9.17
C VAL A 93 -3.08 14.06 10.58
N ARG A 94 -1.88 13.60 10.93
CA ARG A 94 -1.23 13.97 12.19
C ARG A 94 -0.89 15.45 12.22
N GLU A 95 -0.33 16.01 11.14
CA GLU A 95 -0.02 17.43 11.04
C GLU A 95 -1.28 18.31 11.18
N MET A 96 -2.34 17.96 10.46
CA MET A 96 -3.64 18.65 10.59
C MET A 96 -4.16 18.63 12.03
N ASN A 97 -4.01 17.51 12.75
CA ASN A 97 -4.45 17.44 14.15
C ASN A 97 -3.48 18.15 15.10
N ARG A 98 -2.19 18.26 14.78
CA ARG A 98 -1.24 19.07 15.55
C ARG A 98 -1.63 20.55 15.55
N ILE A 99 -2.04 21.06 14.38
CA ILE A 99 -2.56 22.44 14.27
C ILE A 99 -3.86 22.58 15.07
N LYS A 100 -4.80 21.63 15.00
CA LYS A 100 -6.01 21.67 15.82
C LYS A 100 -5.72 21.65 17.32
N ASP A 101 -4.77 20.82 17.76
CA ASP A 101 -4.38 20.73 19.16
C ASP A 101 -3.87 22.09 19.67
N TYR A 102 -3.11 22.83 18.86
CA TYR A 102 -2.71 24.20 19.18
C TYR A 102 -3.91 25.14 19.38
N TYR A 103 -4.95 25.05 18.54
CA TYR A 103 -6.17 25.84 18.73
C TYR A 103 -7.01 25.37 19.92
N PHE A 104 -7.00 24.09 20.26
CA PHE A 104 -7.70 23.54 21.42
C PHE A 104 -7.13 23.99 22.76
N GLU A 105 -5.84 24.37 22.81
CA GLU A 105 -5.23 24.98 23.99
C GLU A 105 -5.78 26.40 24.25
N GLN A 106 -6.12 27.13 23.19
CA GLN A 106 -6.63 28.51 23.28
C GLN A 106 -8.16 28.58 23.37
N PHE A 107 -8.86 27.65 22.70
CA PHE A 107 -10.32 27.59 22.58
C PHE A 107 -10.84 26.18 22.92
N PRO A 108 -10.88 25.80 24.22
CA PRO A 108 -11.24 24.44 24.64
C PRO A 108 -12.64 24.00 24.20
N GLU A 109 -13.58 24.93 24.03
CA GLU A 109 -14.94 24.68 23.56
C GLU A 109 -14.99 24.04 22.16
N LEU A 110 -13.99 24.30 21.32
CA LEU A 110 -13.91 23.71 19.98
C LEU A 110 -13.68 22.21 20.02
N GLN A 111 -13.10 21.67 21.10
CA GLN A 111 -12.79 20.24 21.19
C GLN A 111 -14.03 19.35 21.05
N ALA A 112 -15.22 19.83 21.42
CA ALA A 112 -16.46 19.08 21.30
C ALA A 112 -16.94 18.97 19.84
N ALA A 113 -16.54 19.89 18.97
CA ALA A 113 -16.96 19.93 17.57
C ALA A 113 -16.19 18.94 16.68
N PHE A 114 -14.99 18.51 17.08
CA PHE A 114 -14.12 17.66 16.25
C PHE A 114 -14.08 16.20 16.73
N LEU A 115 -14.48 15.29 15.84
CA LEU A 115 -14.42 13.84 16.08
C LEU A 115 -12.98 13.31 16.05
N TRP A 116 -12.19 13.75 15.07
CA TRP A 116 -10.78 13.34 14.92
C TRP A 116 -9.87 14.32 15.63
N LYS A 117 -9.13 13.78 16.60
CA LYS A 117 -8.12 14.43 17.45
C LYS A 117 -6.86 13.58 17.37
N SER A 118 -5.70 14.11 17.76
CA SER A 118 -4.44 13.36 17.71
C SER A 118 -4.49 11.98 18.37
N LYS A 119 -5.26 11.84 19.46
CA LYS A 119 -5.44 10.57 20.18
C LYS A 119 -6.46 9.61 19.55
N THR A 120 -7.32 10.08 18.65
CA THR A 120 -8.42 9.29 18.06
C THR A 120 -8.18 8.94 16.58
N ILE A 121 -7.02 9.31 16.02
CA ILE A 121 -6.63 8.91 14.66
C ILE A 121 -6.50 7.38 14.61
N PRO A 122 -7.11 6.69 13.63
CA PRO A 122 -6.94 5.27 13.46
C PRO A 122 -5.47 4.90 13.27
N ALA A 123 -5.01 3.83 13.95
CA ALA A 123 -3.64 3.35 13.83
C ALA A 123 -3.22 3.12 12.35
N LEU A 124 -1.95 3.40 12.06
CA LEU A 124 -1.37 3.33 10.72
C LEU A 124 -1.62 1.96 10.05
N GLY A 125 -1.31 0.88 10.78
CA GLY A 125 -1.51 -0.52 10.36
C GLY A 125 -2.87 -1.13 10.71
N LYS A 126 -3.93 -0.33 10.90
CA LYS A 126 -5.28 -0.88 11.19
C LYS A 126 -5.76 -1.77 10.03
N ALA A 127 -5.96 -3.06 10.35
CA ALA A 127 -6.52 -4.04 9.43
C ALA A 127 -7.98 -3.72 9.07
N TRP A 128 -8.49 -4.34 7.99
CA TRP A 128 -9.85 -4.18 7.50
C TRP A 128 -10.25 -2.74 7.09
N THR A 129 -9.25 -1.89 6.86
CA THR A 129 -9.45 -0.62 6.17
C THR A 129 -9.43 -0.83 4.65
N ILE A 130 -9.95 0.13 3.89
CA ILE A 130 -9.87 0.10 2.41
C ILE A 130 -8.41 -0.08 1.95
N THR A 131 -7.45 0.57 2.63
CA THR A 131 -6.02 0.43 2.28
C THR A 131 -5.50 -0.97 2.52
N PHE A 132 -5.89 -1.60 3.62
CA PHE A 132 -5.55 -2.99 3.90
C PHE A 132 -6.12 -3.92 2.83
N ILE A 133 -7.40 -3.76 2.47
CA ILE A 133 -8.05 -4.60 1.46
C ILE A 133 -7.37 -4.48 0.10
N LEU A 134 -7.10 -3.25 -0.36
CA LEU A 134 -6.38 -3.02 -1.62
C LEU A 134 -4.97 -3.63 -1.60
N SER A 135 -4.25 -3.48 -0.48
CA SER A 135 -2.92 -4.08 -0.32
C SER A 135 -2.99 -5.61 -0.31
N ALA A 136 -3.98 -6.20 0.36
CA ALA A 136 -4.19 -7.64 0.40
C ALA A 136 -4.49 -8.21 -1.01
N MET A 137 -5.26 -7.51 -1.84
CA MET A 137 -5.49 -7.90 -3.23
C MET A 137 -4.17 -7.92 -4.03
N VAL A 138 -3.34 -6.88 -3.90
CA VAL A 138 -2.02 -6.81 -4.56
C VAL A 138 -1.11 -7.93 -4.07
N ILE A 139 -1.06 -8.17 -2.75
CA ILE A 139 -0.26 -9.24 -2.13
C ILE A 139 -0.66 -10.61 -2.69
N LEU A 140 -1.96 -10.89 -2.77
CA LEU A 140 -2.48 -12.16 -3.26
C LEU A 140 -2.12 -12.37 -4.74
N LEU A 141 -2.36 -11.36 -5.59
CA LEU A 141 -2.06 -11.44 -7.02
C LEU A 141 -0.56 -11.50 -7.31
N SER A 142 0.26 -10.76 -6.55
CA SER A 142 1.72 -10.83 -6.63
C SER A 142 2.22 -12.22 -6.26
N SER A 143 1.76 -12.77 -5.14
CA SER A 143 2.16 -14.11 -4.67
C SER A 143 1.75 -15.19 -5.66
N LEU A 144 0.56 -15.08 -6.25
CA LEU A 144 0.10 -15.99 -7.31
C LEU A 144 0.99 -15.87 -8.55
N SER A 145 1.37 -14.65 -8.93
CA SER A 145 2.26 -14.42 -10.08
C SER A 145 3.62 -15.08 -9.88
N PHE A 146 4.20 -15.02 -8.67
CA PHE A 146 5.43 -15.75 -8.36
C PHE A 146 5.26 -17.28 -8.44
N ALA A 147 4.14 -17.81 -7.97
CA ALA A 147 3.87 -19.24 -8.07
C ALA A 147 3.74 -19.70 -9.53
N VAL A 148 3.05 -18.93 -10.37
CA VAL A 148 2.94 -19.21 -11.82
C VAL A 148 4.30 -19.08 -12.50
N ALA A 149 5.09 -18.06 -12.16
CA ALA A 149 6.43 -17.90 -12.69
C ALA A 149 7.30 -19.13 -12.39
N MET A 150 7.25 -19.63 -11.14
CA MET A 150 7.97 -20.84 -10.73
C MET A 150 7.44 -22.11 -11.40
N HIS A 151 6.13 -22.21 -11.62
CA HIS A 151 5.54 -23.33 -12.34
C HIS A 151 6.12 -23.46 -13.75
N TYR A 152 6.17 -22.36 -14.49
CA TYR A 152 6.66 -22.32 -15.88
C TYR A 152 8.18 -22.20 -16.01
N SER A 153 8.90 -21.88 -14.93
CA SER A 153 10.37 -21.83 -14.92
C SER A 153 11.00 -23.23 -14.98
N LYS A 154 10.23 -24.30 -14.72
CA LYS A 154 10.75 -25.64 -14.47
C LYS A 154 11.40 -26.29 -15.69
N TRP A 155 12.70 -26.06 -15.70
CA TRP A 155 13.78 -26.88 -16.21
C TRP A 155 13.67 -28.32 -15.64
N GLN A 156 12.90 -29.19 -16.30
CA GLN A 156 13.23 -30.61 -16.52
C GLN A 156 13.20 -31.64 -15.34
N SER A 157 12.38 -31.55 -14.28
CA SER A 157 12.27 -32.67 -13.29
C SER A 157 10.87 -32.88 -12.70
N GLY A 158 10.47 -34.15 -12.61
CA GLY A 158 9.08 -34.64 -12.53
C GLY A 158 8.30 -34.49 -11.20
N ASP A 159 6.99 -34.68 -11.36
CA ASP A 159 5.85 -35.01 -10.47
C ASP A 159 5.73 -34.46 -9.04
N THR A 160 6.71 -33.77 -8.48
CA THR A 160 6.57 -33.13 -7.14
C THR A 160 6.12 -31.67 -7.25
N LEU A 161 5.26 -31.37 -8.24
CA LEU A 161 5.14 -30.04 -8.84
C LEU A 161 4.20 -29.07 -8.11
N LEU A 162 2.99 -29.51 -7.75
CA LEU A 162 1.99 -28.62 -7.14
C LEU A 162 2.34 -28.24 -5.70
N ARG A 163 3.08 -29.09 -4.99
CA ARG A 163 3.51 -28.81 -3.61
C ARG A 163 4.50 -27.65 -3.56
N LEU A 164 5.45 -27.59 -4.50
CA LEU A 164 6.43 -26.50 -4.57
C LEU A 164 5.78 -25.16 -4.92
N ASP A 165 4.84 -25.15 -5.86
CA ASP A 165 4.15 -23.92 -6.28
C ASP A 165 3.31 -23.35 -5.12
N ALA A 166 2.63 -24.23 -4.38
CA ALA A 166 1.90 -23.87 -3.16
C ALA A 166 2.84 -23.34 -2.05
N ILE A 167 4.02 -23.96 -1.88
CA ILE A 167 5.03 -23.47 -0.92
C ILE A 167 5.51 -22.07 -1.32
N VAL A 168 5.84 -21.84 -2.58
CA VAL A 168 6.26 -20.52 -3.08
C VAL A 168 5.15 -19.49 -2.86
N PHE A 169 3.91 -19.83 -3.22
CA PHE A 169 2.75 -18.97 -2.99
C PHE A 169 2.62 -18.57 -1.52
N LEU A 170 2.57 -19.55 -0.61
CA LEU A 170 2.38 -19.30 0.82
C LEU A 170 3.56 -18.57 1.44
N PHE A 171 4.79 -18.88 1.03
CA PHE A 171 6.00 -18.22 1.50
C PHE A 171 6.03 -16.74 1.10
N VAL A 172 5.81 -16.45 -0.18
CA VAL A 172 5.77 -15.08 -0.69
C VAL A 172 4.61 -14.31 -0.06
N LEU A 173 3.44 -14.92 0.06
CA LEU A 173 2.26 -14.34 0.72
C LEU A 173 2.59 -13.96 2.17
N ALA A 174 3.17 -14.89 2.94
CA ALA A 174 3.54 -14.66 4.33
C ALA A 174 4.56 -13.52 4.46
N ILE A 175 5.61 -13.52 3.63
CA ILE A 175 6.61 -12.44 3.63
C ILE A 175 5.98 -11.10 3.32
N GLN A 176 5.13 -11.00 2.30
CA GLN A 176 4.53 -9.73 1.93
C GLN A 176 3.54 -9.21 3.01
N VAL A 177 2.78 -10.10 3.65
CA VAL A 177 1.91 -9.75 4.78
C VAL A 177 2.73 -9.27 5.98
N LEU A 178 3.79 -10.01 6.34
CA LEU A 178 4.69 -9.63 7.43
C LEU A 178 5.35 -8.28 7.14
N PHE A 179 5.83 -8.09 5.91
CA PHE A 179 6.44 -6.86 5.45
C PHE A 179 5.47 -5.67 5.54
N TYR A 180 4.22 -5.86 5.09
CA TYR A 180 3.16 -4.83 5.20
C TYR A 180 2.94 -4.38 6.65
N PHE A 181 2.80 -5.32 7.58
CA PHE A 181 2.59 -4.97 8.99
C PHE A 181 3.85 -4.45 9.66
N PHE A 182 5.03 -4.92 9.27
CA PHE A 182 6.30 -4.44 9.80
C PHE A 182 6.51 -2.96 9.46
N GLU A 183 6.32 -2.56 8.20
CA GLU A 183 6.48 -1.17 7.77
C GLU A 183 5.40 -0.22 8.29
N LEU A 184 4.20 -0.73 8.59
CA LEU A 184 3.11 0.08 9.14
C LEU A 184 3.07 0.08 10.68
N ARG A 185 4.06 -0.52 11.36
CA ARG A 185 4.31 -0.23 12.77
C ARG A 185 4.82 1.20 12.88
N ALA A 186 4.08 2.05 13.60
CA ALA A 186 4.45 3.43 13.79
C ALA A 186 5.88 3.54 14.36
N ALA A 187 6.70 4.43 13.81
CA ALA A 187 7.90 4.88 14.49
C ALA A 187 7.48 5.49 15.84
N PRO A 188 8.19 5.20 16.95
CA PRO A 188 7.90 5.84 18.23
C PRO A 188 7.95 7.35 18.05
N GLU A 189 6.95 8.06 18.59
CA GLU A 189 6.94 9.51 18.53
C GLU A 189 8.27 10.03 19.09
N PRO A 190 8.93 10.99 18.41
CA PRO A 190 10.03 11.70 19.04
C PRO A 190 9.43 12.37 20.28
N GLN A 191 9.81 11.89 21.47
CA GLN A 191 9.44 12.49 22.74
C GLN A 191 9.73 13.98 22.64
N SER A 192 8.70 14.82 22.67
CA SER A 192 8.93 16.26 22.75
C SER A 192 9.71 16.47 24.05
N LYS A 193 10.86 17.14 23.96
CA LYS A 193 11.75 17.45 25.08
C LYS A 193 11.12 18.47 26.05
N THR A 194 9.90 18.24 26.48
CA THR A 194 9.13 19.10 27.38
C THR A 194 9.09 18.53 28.80
N ASP A 195 9.44 17.24 28.97
CA ASP A 195 9.53 16.60 30.30
C ASP A 195 10.90 16.77 30.99
N ALA A 196 11.84 17.51 30.39
CA ALA A 196 13.16 17.78 30.98
C ALA A 196 13.24 19.07 31.82
N SER A 197 12.11 19.72 32.13
CA SER A 197 12.06 20.98 32.89
C SER A 197 10.93 20.99 33.93
N LYS A 198 10.78 19.90 34.68
CA LYS A 198 10.07 19.90 35.97
C LYS A 198 10.96 19.33 37.05
#